data_AF-A0A938DG35-F1
#
_entry.id   AF-A0A938DG35-F1
#
_cell.length_a   1.000
_cell.length_b   1.000
_cell.length_c   1.000
_cell.angle_alpha   90.00
_cell.angle_beta   90.00
_cell.angle_gamma   90.00
#
_symmetry.space_group_name_H-M   'P 1'
#
loop_
_entity.id
_entity.type
_entity.pdbx_description
1 polymer ?
#
loop_
_entity_poly.entity_id
_entity_poly.type
_entity_poly.pdbx_seq_one_letter_code
_entity_poly.pdbx_strand_id
1 'polypeptide(L)'
;RADDLVQETLVKAWGSLATFSEGTNLTAWLFTILRNIYYSEYRKRRREAPDPDGVIAARLVAPESQHAHMDFLDFREAMQKLPLDQREALILVAASGLSYEEAAEICGCAPGTMKSRVNRARNRLSELMSAPPTAERREWSSAEQWTEAPHD
;
A
#
# COMPACT_ATOMS: atom_id res chain seq x y z
N ARG A 1 10.22 -8.82 -3.71
CA ARG A 1 9.76 -8.86 -2.30
C ARG A 1 8.26 -9.02 -2.13
N ALA A 2 7.39 -8.38 -2.94
CA ALA A 2 5.98 -8.78 -2.96
C ALA A 2 5.85 -10.28 -3.30
N ASP A 3 6.63 -10.75 -4.29
CA ASP A 3 6.66 -12.16 -4.68
C ASP A 3 7.13 -13.09 -3.55
N ASP A 4 8.18 -12.71 -2.81
CA ASP A 4 8.67 -13.48 -1.66
C ASP A 4 7.58 -13.65 -0.58
N LEU A 5 6.84 -12.57 -0.29
CA LEU A 5 5.74 -12.60 0.67
C LEU A 5 4.59 -13.50 0.18
N VAL A 6 4.28 -13.47 -1.11
CA VAL A 6 3.28 -14.35 -1.72
C VAL A 6 3.73 -15.81 -1.63
N GLN A 7 4.99 -16.11 -1.97
CA GLN A 7 5.53 -17.47 -1.85
C GLN A 7 5.45 -17.98 -0.42
N GLU A 8 5.90 -17.19 0.56
CA GLU A 8 5.84 -17.57 1.98
C GLU A 8 4.39 -17.79 2.44
N THR A 9 3.45 -16.96 1.96
CA THR A 9 2.02 -17.12 2.23
C THR A 9 1.52 -18.46 1.71
N LEU A 10 1.84 -18.83 0.47
CA LEU A 10 1.40 -20.09 -0.13
C LEU A 10 2.00 -21.30 0.57
N VAL A 11 3.29 -21.25 0.92
CA VAL A 11 3.96 -22.32 1.68
C VAL A 11 3.29 -22.52 3.04
N LYS A 12 3.00 -21.42 3.74
CA LYS A 12 2.35 -21.48 5.07
C LYS A 12 0.89 -21.90 4.97
N ALA A 13 0.17 -21.47 3.95
CA ALA A 13 -1.19 -21.89 3.66
C ALA A 13 -1.25 -23.40 3.38
N TRP A 14 -0.34 -23.92 2.56
CA TRP A 14 -0.26 -25.36 2.28
C TRP A 14 -0.08 -26.19 3.55
N GLY A 15 0.85 -25.77 4.43
CA GLY A 15 1.05 -26.44 5.72
C GLY A 15 -0.12 -26.29 6.71
N SER A 16 -0.98 -25.29 6.51
CA SER A 16 -2.11 -24.97 7.39
C SER A 16 -3.45 -25.38 6.79
N LEU A 17 -3.46 -26.12 5.67
CA LEU A 17 -4.68 -26.42 4.91
C LEU A 17 -5.74 -27.13 5.76
N ALA A 18 -5.33 -27.95 6.73
CA ALA A 18 -6.23 -28.63 7.67
C ALA A 18 -7.00 -27.68 8.60
N THR A 19 -6.58 -26.41 8.71
CA THR A 19 -7.28 -25.38 9.50
C THR A 19 -8.30 -24.60 8.68
N PHE A 20 -8.32 -24.80 7.37
CA PHE A 20 -9.31 -24.18 6.49
C PHE A 20 -10.64 -24.93 6.61
N SER A 21 -11.72 -24.17 6.79
CA SER A 21 -13.09 -24.70 6.85
C SER A 21 -13.74 -24.58 5.49
N GLU A 22 -14.09 -25.71 4.86
CA GLU A 22 -14.84 -25.72 3.61
C GLU A 22 -16.16 -24.95 3.73
N GLY A 23 -16.52 -24.22 2.67
CA GLY A 23 -17.69 -23.33 2.66
C GLY A 23 -17.44 -21.94 3.24
N THR A 24 -16.24 -21.67 3.79
CA THR A 24 -15.82 -20.32 4.19
C THR A 24 -15.01 -19.61 3.10
N ASN A 25 -14.74 -18.31 3.26
CA ASN A 25 -14.05 -17.52 2.25
C ASN A 25 -12.53 -17.82 2.23
N LEU A 26 -12.10 -18.59 1.23
CA LEU A 26 -10.69 -18.93 1.00
C LEU A 26 -9.80 -17.68 0.84
N THR A 27 -10.29 -16.66 0.12
CA THR A 27 -9.55 -15.41 -0.10
C THR A 27 -9.28 -14.71 1.23
N ALA A 28 -10.29 -14.58 2.08
CA ALA A 28 -10.15 -13.97 3.41
C ALA A 28 -9.17 -14.76 4.31
N TRP A 29 -9.23 -16.09 4.26
CA TRP A 29 -8.30 -16.96 4.98
C TRP A 29 -6.84 -16.78 4.51
N LEU A 30 -6.59 -16.73 3.20
CA LEU A 30 -5.26 -16.46 2.65
C LEU A 30 -4.74 -15.07 3.03
N PHE A 31 -5.60 -14.03 2.98
CA PHE A 31 -5.23 -12.68 3.41
C PHE A 31 -4.87 -12.62 4.90
N THR A 32 -5.52 -13.45 5.74
CA THR A 32 -5.17 -13.56 7.16
C THR A 32 -3.75 -14.08 7.35
N ILE A 33 -3.36 -15.12 6.60
CA ILE A 33 -2.00 -15.68 6.64
C ILE A 33 -0.99 -14.65 6.14
N LEU A 34 -1.26 -14.04 4.98
CA LEU A 34 -0.40 -13.02 4.37
C LEU A 34 -0.17 -11.84 5.33
N ARG A 35 -1.24 -11.34 5.95
CA ARG A 35 -1.19 -10.26 6.94
C ARG A 35 -0.28 -10.63 8.11
N ASN A 36 -0.46 -11.83 8.67
CA ASN A 36 0.31 -12.27 9.82
C ASN A 36 1.81 -12.37 9.51
N ILE A 37 2.17 -12.83 8.31
CA ILE A 37 3.56 -12.84 7.84
C ILE A 37 4.08 -11.41 7.69
N TYR A 38 3.34 -10.54 6.98
CA TYR A 38 3.73 -9.15 6.75
C TYR A 38 4.00 -8.38 8.05
N TYR A 39 3.10 -8.44 9.04
CA TYR A 39 3.31 -7.76 10.33
C TYR A 39 4.45 -8.38 11.15
N SER A 40 4.69 -9.68 11.01
CA SER A 40 5.82 -10.33 11.67
C SER A 40 7.14 -9.84 11.11
N GLU A 41 7.26 -9.74 9.78
CA GLU A 41 8.41 -9.11 9.13
C GLU A 41 8.54 -7.63 9.49
N TYR A 42 7.45 -6.86 9.43
CA TYR A 42 7.45 -5.43 9.72
C TYR A 42 7.97 -5.14 11.12
N ARG A 43 7.49 -5.88 12.13
CA ARG A 43 7.98 -5.77 13.51
C ARG A 43 9.44 -6.17 13.65
N LYS A 44 9.90 -7.18 12.89
CA LYS A 44 11.31 -7.61 12.87
C LYS A 44 12.21 -6.50 12.34
N ARG A 45 11.89 -5.93 11.17
CA ARG A 45 12.65 -4.82 10.56
C ARG A 45 12.73 -3.60 11.48
N ARG A 46 11.62 -3.24 12.14
CA ARG A 46 11.59 -2.11 13.07
C ARG A 46 12.45 -2.33 14.34
N ARG A 47 12.73 -3.57 14.72
CA ARG A 47 13.62 -3.89 15.85
C ARG A 47 15.08 -3.95 15.42
N GLU A 48 15.35 -4.39 14.20
CA GLU A 48 16.71 -4.60 13.67
C GLU A 48 17.31 -3.32 13.05
N ALA A 49 16.49 -2.33 12.70
CA ALA A 49 16.92 -1.03 12.19
C ALA A 49 16.23 0.12 12.95
N PRO A 50 16.88 0.75 13.93
CA PRO A 50 16.58 2.12 14.30
C PRO A 50 17.32 3.04 13.32
N ASP A 51 16.76 3.30 12.14
CA ASP A 51 17.30 4.30 11.20
C ASP A 51 16.16 5.00 10.43
N PRO A 52 16.18 6.35 10.22
CA PRO A 52 15.02 7.20 9.93
C PRO A 52 14.45 7.16 8.51
N ASP A 53 15.12 6.51 7.57
CA ASP A 53 14.81 6.71 6.14
C ASP A 53 13.95 5.57 5.60
N GLY A 54 12.63 5.72 5.79
CA GLY A 54 11.58 4.77 5.43
C GLY A 54 11.42 4.51 3.92
N VAL A 55 12.39 3.87 3.29
CA VAL A 55 12.33 3.50 1.87
C VAL A 55 12.14 2.00 1.73
N ILE A 56 10.89 1.54 1.61
CA ILE A 56 10.61 0.15 1.24
C ILE A 56 9.55 0.06 0.12
N ALA A 57 10.09 -0.35 -1.03
CA ALA A 57 9.51 -1.15 -2.11
C ALA A 57 8.48 -0.49 -3.06
N ALA A 58 8.99 -0.04 -4.21
CA ALA A 58 8.21 0.15 -5.42
C ALA A 58 8.78 -0.69 -6.57
N ARG A 59 8.07 -1.74 -6.99
CA ARG A 59 8.11 -2.23 -8.38
C ARG A 59 6.89 -3.07 -8.66
N LEU A 60 6.11 -2.62 -9.65
CA LEU A 60 5.20 -3.35 -10.52
C LEU A 60 4.75 -2.28 -11.52
N VAL A 61 5.14 -2.45 -12.78
CA VAL A 61 4.80 -1.55 -13.90
C VAL A 61 4.31 -2.44 -15.04
N ALA A 62 3.14 -2.11 -15.58
CA ALA A 62 2.74 -2.41 -16.95
C ALA A 62 2.34 -1.07 -17.62
N PRO A 63 2.60 -0.87 -18.91
CA PRO A 63 2.51 0.45 -19.54
C PRO A 63 1.17 0.61 -20.26
N GLU A 64 0.37 1.65 -20.01
CA GLU A 64 -0.51 2.28 -21.04
C GLU A 64 -0.80 3.76 -20.69
N SER A 65 -0.46 4.66 -21.61
CA SER A 65 -0.53 6.14 -21.57
C SER A 65 0.34 6.86 -20.51
N GLN A 66 1.16 7.82 -20.94
CA GLN A 66 2.07 8.58 -20.05
C GLN A 66 1.32 9.32 -18.93
N HIS A 67 0.08 9.76 -19.18
CA HIS A 67 -0.74 10.43 -18.17
C HIS A 67 -1.26 9.45 -17.10
N ALA A 68 -1.84 8.30 -17.49
CA ALA A 68 -2.29 7.30 -16.53
C ALA A 68 -1.14 6.68 -15.73
N HIS A 69 0.06 6.60 -16.33
CA HIS A 69 1.26 6.17 -15.62
C HIS A 69 1.67 7.14 -14.50
N MET A 70 1.62 8.45 -14.76
CA MET A 70 1.92 9.47 -13.74
C MET A 70 0.88 9.48 -12.62
N ASP A 71 -0.42 9.43 -12.97
CA ASP A 71 -1.51 9.37 -11.99
C ASP A 71 -1.40 8.12 -11.10
N PHE A 72 -0.98 6.98 -11.67
CA PHE A 72 -0.76 5.75 -10.91
C PHE A 72 0.45 5.83 -9.95
N LEU A 73 1.53 6.49 -10.37
CA LEU A 73 2.70 6.71 -9.50
C LEU A 73 2.33 7.63 -8.33
N ASP A 74 1.62 8.72 -8.60
CA ASP A 74 1.14 9.65 -7.58
C ASP A 74 0.15 8.97 -6.62
N PHE A 75 -0.76 8.15 -7.15
CA PHE A 75 -1.67 7.33 -6.35
C PHE A 75 -0.92 6.36 -5.43
N ARG A 76 0.12 5.69 -5.95
CA ARG A 76 0.94 4.77 -5.16
C ARG A 76 1.69 5.49 -4.05
N GLU A 77 2.23 6.67 -4.34
CA GLU A 77 2.91 7.50 -3.33
C GLU A 77 1.93 7.98 -2.25
N ALA A 78 0.73 8.43 -2.66
CA ALA A 78 -0.32 8.83 -1.74
C ALA A 78 -0.79 7.66 -0.85
N MET A 79 -0.97 6.46 -1.42
CA MET A 79 -1.24 5.24 -0.67
C MET A 79 -0.13 4.95 0.34
N GLN A 80 1.14 5.20 -0.01
CA GLN A 80 2.29 5.04 0.89
C GLN A 80 2.34 6.05 2.04
N LYS A 81 1.62 7.16 1.95
CA LYS A 81 1.50 8.16 3.03
C LYS A 81 0.37 7.85 4.01
N LEU A 82 -0.52 6.91 3.69
CA LEU A 82 -1.59 6.49 4.61
C LEU A 82 -1.01 5.68 5.79
N PRO A 83 -1.54 5.87 7.03
CA PRO A 83 -1.26 4.97 8.15
C PRO A 83 -1.53 3.52 7.76
N LEU A 84 -0.71 2.60 8.26
CA LEU A 84 -0.73 1.19 7.84
C LEU A 84 -2.13 0.56 7.97
N ASP A 85 -2.78 0.73 9.12
CA ASP A 85 -4.14 0.24 9.38
C ASP A 85 -5.19 0.78 8.40
N GLN A 86 -5.04 2.03 7.93
CA GLN A 86 -5.96 2.67 7.00
C GLN A 86 -5.73 2.19 5.57
N ARG A 87 -4.46 2.06 5.17
CA ARG A 87 -4.06 1.50 3.88
C ARG A 87 -4.51 0.05 3.74
N GLU A 88 -4.26 -0.76 4.77
CA GLU A 88 -4.66 -2.16 4.83
C GLU A 88 -6.19 -2.30 4.70
N ALA A 89 -6.95 -1.53 5.49
CA ALA A 89 -8.41 -1.50 5.41
C ALA A 89 -8.91 -1.15 3.99
N LEU A 90 -8.31 -0.14 3.35
CA LEU A 90 -8.71 0.27 2.01
C LEU A 90 -8.39 -0.79 0.95
N ILE A 91 -7.24 -1.47 1.04
CA ILE A 91 -6.88 -2.55 0.12
C ILE A 91 -7.82 -3.76 0.27
N LEU A 92 -8.11 -4.18 1.50
CA LEU A 92 -8.98 -5.33 1.75
C LEU A 92 -10.40 -5.10 1.22
N VAL A 93 -10.97 -3.92 1.45
CA VAL A 93 -12.35 -3.63 1.03
C VAL A 93 -12.43 -3.18 -0.43
N ALA A 94 -11.64 -2.17 -0.83
CA ALA A 94 -11.82 -1.52 -2.13
C ALA A 94 -11.10 -2.24 -3.28
N ALA A 95 -9.94 -2.86 -3.02
CA ALA A 95 -9.19 -3.57 -4.06
C ALA A 95 -9.47 -5.08 -4.06
N SER A 96 -9.64 -5.68 -2.88
CA SER A 96 -9.84 -7.13 -2.74
C SER A 96 -11.31 -7.54 -2.67
N GLY A 97 -12.23 -6.57 -2.60
CA GLY A 97 -13.68 -6.81 -2.64
C GLY A 97 -14.26 -7.47 -1.40
N LEU A 98 -13.52 -7.54 -0.29
CA LEU A 98 -13.99 -8.16 0.94
C LEU A 98 -15.06 -7.29 1.61
N SER A 99 -16.01 -7.96 2.27
CA SER A 99 -16.97 -7.27 3.14
C SER A 99 -16.26 -6.60 4.31
N TYR A 100 -16.94 -5.63 4.96
CA TYR A 100 -16.38 -4.98 6.14
C TYR A 100 -16.17 -5.99 7.28
N GLU A 101 -17.03 -7.00 7.35
CA GLU A 101 -17.02 -8.07 8.35
C GLU A 101 -15.80 -8.98 8.15
N GLU A 102 -15.56 -9.47 6.93
CA GLU A 102 -14.39 -10.32 6.61
C GLU A 102 -13.08 -9.55 6.80
N ALA A 103 -13.01 -8.30 6.32
CA ALA A 103 -11.83 -7.46 6.51
C ALA A 103 -11.56 -7.22 8.01
N ALA A 104 -12.62 -7.03 8.81
CA ALA A 104 -12.50 -6.82 10.24
C ALA A 104 -11.98 -8.07 10.96
N GLU A 105 -12.42 -9.26 10.56
CA GLU A 105 -11.93 -10.54 11.06
C GLU A 105 -10.44 -10.72 10.74
N ILE A 106 -10.03 -10.51 9.48
CA ILE A 106 -8.62 -10.55 9.04
C ILE A 106 -7.74 -9.61 9.89
N CYS A 107 -8.23 -8.38 10.13
CA CYS A 107 -7.49 -7.36 10.88
C CYS A 107 -7.60 -7.52 12.41
N GLY A 108 -8.43 -8.42 12.92
CA GLY A 108 -8.67 -8.60 14.35
C GLY A 108 -9.28 -7.38 15.03
N CYS A 109 -10.25 -6.72 14.38
CA CYS A 109 -10.92 -5.53 14.92
C CYS A 109 -12.45 -5.61 14.75
N ALA A 110 -13.20 -4.69 15.37
CA ALA A 110 -14.65 -4.63 15.20
C ALA A 110 -15.05 -4.11 13.80
N PRO A 111 -16.17 -4.57 13.20
CA PRO A 111 -16.65 -4.08 11.90
C PRO A 111 -16.84 -2.55 11.83
N GLY A 112 -17.28 -1.92 12.93
CA GLY A 112 -17.37 -0.46 13.01
C GLY A 112 -16.01 0.24 12.95
N THR A 113 -14.96 -0.37 13.50
CA THR A 113 -13.58 0.13 13.40
C THR A 113 -13.09 0.02 11.95
N MET A 114 -13.38 -1.09 11.28
CA MET A 114 -13.04 -1.29 9.87
C MET A 114 -13.72 -0.22 8.99
N LYS A 115 -15.03 0.00 9.16
CA LYS A 115 -15.76 1.08 8.46
C LYS A 115 -15.12 2.46 8.69
N SER A 116 -14.76 2.79 9.94
CA SER A 116 -14.10 4.05 10.27
C SER A 116 -12.71 4.17 9.60
N ARG A 117 -11.91 3.10 9.60
CA ARG A 117 -10.60 3.07 8.95
C ARG A 117 -10.71 3.30 7.44
N VAL A 118 -11.62 2.60 6.77
CA VAL A 118 -11.86 2.79 5.33
C VAL A 118 -12.30 4.22 5.02
N ASN A 119 -13.24 4.77 5.80
CA ASN A 119 -13.70 6.14 5.59
C ASN A 119 -12.57 7.18 5.75
N ARG A 120 -11.76 7.06 6.81
CA ARG A 120 -10.60 7.93 7.02
C ARG A 120 -9.57 7.76 5.91
N ALA A 121 -9.32 6.54 5.46
CA ALA A 121 -8.40 6.25 4.36
C ALA A 121 -8.84 6.95 3.07
N ARG A 122 -10.12 6.85 2.69
CA ARG A 122 -10.68 7.51 1.51
C ARG A 122 -10.54 9.02 1.56
N ASN A 123 -10.92 9.63 2.69
CA ASN A 123 -10.82 11.08 2.87
C ASN A 123 -9.36 11.54 2.76
N ARG A 124 -8.45 10.86 3.46
CA ARG A 124 -7.03 11.21 3.45
C ARG A 124 -6.40 11.01 2.07
N LEU A 125 -6.76 9.94 1.37
CA LEU A 125 -6.28 9.69 0.01
C LEU A 125 -6.78 10.75 -0.96
N SER A 126 -8.05 11.16 -0.85
CA SER A 126 -8.62 12.26 -1.64
C SER A 126 -7.86 13.57 -1.41
N GLU A 127 -7.56 13.93 -0.15
CA GLU A 127 -6.75 15.10 0.19
C GLU A 127 -5.34 15.04 -0.42
N LEU A 128 -4.67 13.89 -0.33
CA LEU A 128 -3.32 13.71 -0.85
C LEU A 128 -3.27 13.79 -2.38
N MET A 129 -4.30 13.29 -3.06
CA MET A 129 -4.41 13.35 -4.52
C MET A 129 -4.92 14.70 -5.04
N SER A 130 -5.63 15.47 -4.21
CA SER A 130 -6.11 16.82 -4.56
C SER A 130 -5.09 17.92 -4.27
N ALA A 131 -4.02 17.61 -3.52
CA ALA A 131 -2.95 18.54 -3.26
C ALA A 131 -2.17 18.80 -4.57
N PRO A 132 -1.85 20.07 -4.92
CA PRO A 132 -0.99 20.33 -6.06
C PRO A 132 0.36 19.62 -5.86
N PRO A 133 0.98 19.06 -6.92
CA PRO A 133 2.25 18.37 -6.81
C PRO A 133 3.25 19.28 -6.09
N THR A 134 3.92 18.72 -5.09
CA THR A 134 4.85 19.42 -4.20
C THR A 134 5.78 20.33 -5.01
N ALA A 135 5.83 21.60 -4.60
CA ALA A 135 6.52 22.70 -5.29
C ALA A 135 8.01 22.44 -5.56
N GLU A 136 8.62 21.45 -4.91
CA GLU A 136 10.01 21.01 -5.11
C GLU A 136 10.29 20.49 -6.53
N ARG A 137 9.29 20.00 -7.26
CA ARG A 137 9.49 19.47 -8.63
C ARG A 137 9.57 20.56 -9.72
N ARG A 138 9.31 21.84 -9.37
CA ARG A 138 9.39 22.99 -10.31
C ARG A 138 10.72 23.72 -10.27
N GLU A 139 11.47 23.66 -9.17
CA GLU A 139 12.74 24.40 -9.04
C GLU A 139 13.85 23.84 -9.94
N TRP A 140 13.85 22.52 -10.21
CA TRP A 140 14.82 21.93 -11.14
C TRP A 140 14.61 22.33 -12.61
N SER A 141 13.37 22.65 -13.01
CA SER A 141 13.06 23.07 -14.37
C SER A 141 13.40 24.54 -14.66
N SER A 142 13.53 25.38 -13.63
CA SER A 142 13.92 26.80 -13.79
C SER A 142 15.44 26.99 -13.83
N ALA A 143 16.21 26.05 -13.30
CA ALA A 143 17.67 26.18 -13.20
C ALA A 143 18.40 25.92 -14.55
N GLU A 144 17.76 25.24 -15.51
CA GLU A 144 18.36 24.93 -16.82
C GLU A 144 18.14 26.03 -17.89
N GLN A 145 17.41 27.10 -17.57
CA GLN A 145 17.05 28.15 -18.54
C GLN A 145 17.99 29.37 -18.59
N TRP A 146 19.11 29.37 -17.84
CA TRP A 146 20.05 30.50 -17.77
C TRP A 146 21.51 30.14 -18.14
N THR A 147 21.73 29.53 -19.32
CA THR A 147 23.12 29.40 -19.86
C THR A 147 23.28 29.74 -21.35
N GLU A 148 22.45 30.61 -21.92
CA GLU A 148 22.77 31.25 -23.21
C GLU A 148 22.58 32.77 -23.14
N ALA A 149 23.61 33.47 -22.68
CA ALA A 149 23.81 34.88 -22.98
C ALA A 149 24.85 34.98 -24.11
N PRO A 150 24.58 35.63 -25.25
CA PRO A 150 25.58 35.84 -26.29
C PRO A 150 26.58 36.89 -25.81
N HIS A 151 27.87 36.55 -25.92
CA HIS A 151 28.95 37.53 -25.90
C HIS A 151 28.95 38.28 -27.23
N ASP A 152 28.71 39.59 -27.17
CA ASP A 152 29.23 40.60 -28.10
C ASP A 152 29.92 41.69 -27.28
#